data_AF-A0A559M6U4-F1
#
_entry.id   AF-A0A559M6U4-F1
#
_cell.length_a   1.000
_cell.length_b   1.000
_cell.length_c   1.000
_cell.angle_alpha   90.00
_cell.angle_beta   90.00
_cell.angle_gamma   90.00
#
_symmetry.space_group_name_H-M   'P 1'
#
loop_
_entity.id
_entity.type
_entity.pdbx_description
1 polymer ?
#
loop_
_entity_poly.entity_id
_entity_poly.type
_entity_poly.pdbx_seq_one_letter_code
_entity_poly.pdbx_strand_id
1 'polypeptide(L)'
;MWQHNNYEVISLIMGVVFPTVVAGYFWNDWWGGLAYSALLRIFFFQQGTFCINSLAHWLGDTPYDDKHSPRDHLFTAILTLGEGYHNFHHEFPTDYRNGVKWFQYDPSKWFIWICEQTGFADHLSRSSDNVIGKGEYQQQNKKLEVFKSSLKWGVPPAQLPQMTWQDFELAVKDGGQSLIVINGIVHDIESFYNNHPGGKGIISAHIGKDATAQFNGEVYEHSNAAHNLLDDFRIAALVGVESADETGKEQ
;
A
#
# COMPACT_ATOMS: atom_id res chain seq x y z
N MET A 1 27.10 32.88 8.22
CA MET A 1 28.49 33.37 8.43
C MET A 1 28.84 33.56 9.92
N TRP A 2 28.09 34.29 10.75
CA TRP A 2 28.44 34.48 12.19
C TRP A 2 28.56 33.16 12.99
N GLN A 3 27.54 32.29 12.93
CA GLN A 3 27.55 31.02 13.67
C GLN A 3 28.72 30.12 13.25
N HIS A 4 28.99 30.04 11.94
CA HIS A 4 30.12 29.27 11.40
C HIS A 4 31.46 29.77 11.96
N ASN A 5 31.69 31.10 11.97
CA ASN A 5 32.93 31.70 12.46
C ASN A 5 33.15 31.53 13.97
N ASN A 6 32.09 31.25 14.73
CA ASN A 6 32.14 31.12 16.19
C ASN A 6 31.73 29.72 16.66
N TYR A 7 31.70 28.74 15.76
CA TYR A 7 31.08 27.44 15.99
C TYR A 7 31.68 26.69 17.19
N GLU A 8 33.02 26.67 17.31
CA GLU A 8 33.71 25.98 18.40
C GLU A 8 33.32 26.55 19.77
N VAL A 9 33.29 27.88 19.87
CA VAL A 9 32.91 28.58 21.11
C VAL A 9 31.44 28.34 21.43
N ILE A 10 30.54 28.49 20.45
CA ILE A 10 29.10 28.30 20.64
C ILE A 10 28.81 26.86 21.05
N SER A 11 29.41 25.87 20.37
CA SER A 11 29.18 24.45 20.63
C SER A 11 29.68 24.04 22.02
N LEU A 12 30.84 24.53 22.46
CA LEU A 12 31.32 24.29 23.82
C LEU A 12 30.40 24.93 24.87
N ILE A 13 30.03 26.20 24.68
CA ILE A 13 29.19 26.93 25.63
C ILE A 13 27.81 26.30 25.71
N MET A 14 27.11 26.15 24.59
CA MET A 14 25.73 25.65 24.57
C MET A 14 25.63 24.13 24.73
N GLY A 15 26.65 23.39 24.31
CA GLY A 15 26.70 21.94 24.41
C GLY A 15 27.04 21.45 25.81
N VAL A 16 27.99 22.11 26.47
CA VAL A 16 28.60 21.63 27.73
C VAL A 16 28.39 22.59 28.89
N VAL A 17 28.84 23.85 28.74
CA VAL A 17 28.86 24.80 29.86
C VAL A 17 27.45 25.14 30.33
N PHE A 18 26.57 25.55 29.42
CA PHE A 18 25.21 25.95 29.70
C PHE A 18 24.39 24.86 30.44
N PRO A 19 24.28 23.61 29.92
CA PRO A 19 23.53 22.57 30.64
C PRO A 19 24.15 22.21 31.99
N THR A 20 25.49 22.24 32.12
CA THR A 20 26.18 21.99 33.40
C THR A 20 25.85 23.07 34.42
N VAL A 21 25.88 24.34 34.01
CA VAL A 21 25.56 25.50 34.86
C VAL A 21 24.09 25.48 35.29
N VAL A 22 23.17 25.13 34.39
CA VAL A 22 21.74 25.01 34.71
C VAL A 22 21.53 23.94 35.81
N ALA A 23 22.09 22.74 35.64
CA ALA A 23 22.00 21.71 36.68
C ALA A 23 22.67 22.14 37.99
N GLY A 24 23.84 22.78 37.89
CA GLY A 24 24.59 23.31 39.03
C GLY A 24 23.81 24.36 39.84
N TYR A 25 23.15 25.32 39.20
CA TYR A 25 22.43 26.37 39.92
C TYR A 25 21.04 25.94 40.42
N PHE A 26 20.29 25.17 39.62
CA PHE A 26 18.90 24.84 39.96
C PHE A 26 18.76 23.55 40.77
N TRP A 27 19.72 22.61 40.66
CA TRP A 27 19.72 21.34 41.39
C TRP A 27 20.95 21.15 42.30
N ASN A 28 21.87 22.11 42.36
CA ASN A 28 23.12 22.02 43.12
C ASN A 28 23.98 20.80 42.73
N ASP A 29 23.87 20.33 41.48
CA ASP A 29 24.55 19.14 40.99
C ASP A 29 25.39 19.45 39.74
N TRP A 30 26.60 19.96 39.97
CA TRP A 30 27.55 20.31 38.91
C TRP A 30 28.06 19.07 38.16
N TRP A 31 28.32 17.97 38.88
CA TRP A 31 28.83 16.74 38.28
C TRP A 31 27.75 16.01 37.49
N GLY A 32 26.53 15.94 38.00
CA GLY A 32 25.39 15.42 37.25
C GLY A 32 25.06 16.27 36.02
N GLY A 33 25.17 17.59 36.13
CA GLY A 33 25.07 18.51 35.00
C GLY A 33 26.06 18.21 33.87
N LEU A 34 27.34 18.02 34.23
CA LEU A 34 28.38 17.69 33.26
C LEU A 34 28.19 16.29 32.68
N ALA A 35 27.93 15.29 33.51
CA ALA A 35 27.85 13.91 33.06
C ALA A 35 26.57 13.63 32.24
N TYR A 36 25.40 13.98 32.78
CA TYR A 36 24.11 13.63 32.20
C TYR A 36 23.61 14.70 31.21
N SER A 37 23.51 15.96 31.67
CA SER A 37 22.90 17.03 30.88
C SER A 37 23.78 17.52 29.72
N ALA A 38 25.11 17.43 29.86
CA ALA A 38 26.06 17.74 28.79
C ALA A 38 26.49 16.48 28.03
N LEU A 39 27.36 15.65 28.61
CA LEU A 39 28.09 14.61 27.86
C LEU A 39 27.19 13.46 27.37
N LEU A 40 26.40 12.84 28.24
CA LEU A 40 25.51 11.75 27.85
C LEU A 40 24.42 12.22 26.88
N ARG A 41 23.84 13.40 27.12
CA ARG A 41 22.89 14.01 26.17
C ARG A 41 23.50 14.17 24.78
N ILE A 42 24.69 14.76 24.66
CA ILE A 42 25.39 14.91 23.37
C ILE A 42 25.62 13.55 22.74
N PHE A 43 26.13 12.58 23.51
CA PHE A 43 26.38 11.22 23.02
C PHE A 43 25.11 10.60 22.43
N PHE A 44 24.01 10.52 23.19
CA PHE A 44 22.78 9.89 22.71
C PHE A 44 22.12 10.65 21.56
N PHE A 45 22.17 11.98 21.56
CA PHE A 45 21.65 12.78 20.46
C PHE A 45 22.46 12.52 19.17
N GLN A 46 23.78 12.42 19.28
CA GLN A 46 24.65 12.09 18.16
C GLN A 46 24.41 10.66 17.65
N GLN A 47 24.29 9.69 18.56
CA GLN A 47 23.94 8.31 18.19
C GLN A 47 22.57 8.25 17.50
N GLY A 48 21.57 8.96 18.00
CA GLY A 48 20.25 9.07 17.39
C GLY A 48 20.30 9.68 15.99
N THR A 49 21.08 10.74 15.80
CA THR A 49 21.23 11.41 14.50
C THR A 49 21.91 10.49 13.48
N PHE A 50 23.00 9.82 13.87
CA PHE A 50 23.73 8.94 12.97
C PHE A 50 22.99 7.63 12.67
N CYS A 51 22.23 7.10 13.63
CA CYS A 51 21.50 5.86 13.40
C CYS A 51 20.36 6.04 12.38
N ILE A 52 19.80 7.24 12.20
CA ILE A 52 18.83 7.54 11.13
C ILE A 52 19.39 7.16 9.77
N ASN A 53 20.61 7.61 9.47
CA ASN A 53 21.27 7.38 8.18
C ASN A 53 21.47 5.87 7.88
N SER A 54 21.31 5.00 8.87
CA SER A 54 21.31 3.55 8.69
C SER A 54 19.90 2.96 8.78
N LEU A 55 19.18 3.21 9.87
CA LEU A 55 17.85 2.65 10.14
C LEU A 55 16.82 3.10 9.11
N ALA A 56 16.81 4.37 8.73
CA ALA A 56 15.87 4.91 7.76
C ALA A 56 16.16 4.45 6.33
N HIS A 57 17.28 3.77 6.07
CA HIS A 57 17.58 3.15 4.78
C HIS A 57 17.40 1.61 4.79
N TRP A 58 17.15 1.02 5.96
CA TRP A 58 17.02 -0.43 6.13
C TRP A 58 15.64 -0.85 6.63
N LEU A 59 15.02 -0.10 7.54
CA LEU A 59 13.76 -0.46 8.19
C LEU A 59 12.64 0.51 7.79
N GLY A 60 11.50 -0.04 7.36
CA GLY A 60 10.29 0.73 7.04
C GLY A 60 9.68 0.37 5.70
N ASP A 61 8.80 1.25 5.23
CA ASP A 61 8.11 1.13 3.96
C ASP A 61 8.58 2.17 2.93
N THR A 62 8.32 1.91 1.67
CA THR A 62 8.51 2.85 0.55
C THR A 62 7.13 3.24 -0.01
N PRO A 63 6.42 4.21 0.60
CA PRO A 63 5.10 4.63 0.14
C PRO A 63 5.10 5.53 -1.11
N TYR A 64 6.20 6.22 -1.43
CA TYR A 64 6.26 7.18 -2.55
C TYR A 64 7.19 6.75 -3.67
N ASP A 65 8.40 6.27 -3.35
CA ASP A 65 9.37 5.75 -4.32
C ASP A 65 10.17 4.58 -3.71
N ASP A 66 10.51 3.59 -4.53
CA ASP A 66 11.33 2.44 -4.10
C ASP A 66 12.57 2.21 -4.98
N LYS A 67 12.93 3.19 -5.81
CA LYS A 67 14.19 3.15 -6.57
C LYS A 67 15.38 3.39 -5.67
N HIS A 68 15.16 4.10 -4.56
CA HIS A 68 16.17 4.41 -3.56
C HIS A 68 15.89 3.67 -2.25
N SER A 69 16.90 3.63 -1.37
CA SER A 69 16.82 2.96 -0.06
C SER A 69 16.05 3.68 1.06
N PRO A 70 15.77 5.01 1.05
CA PRO A 70 15.01 5.67 2.12
C PRO A 70 13.65 5.06 2.37
N ARG A 71 13.30 4.89 3.65
CA ARG A 71 12.07 4.26 4.11
C ARG A 71 11.38 5.09 5.18
N ASP A 72 10.05 5.01 5.19
CA ASP A 72 9.20 5.59 6.22
C ASP A 72 9.01 4.59 7.36
N HIS A 73 9.26 5.02 8.60
CA HIS A 73 9.08 4.18 9.79
C HIS A 73 8.74 5.00 11.04
N LEU A 74 7.59 4.70 11.65
CA LEU A 74 7.06 5.44 12.81
C LEU A 74 8.00 5.43 14.01
N PHE A 75 8.56 4.28 14.37
CA PHE A 75 9.45 4.20 15.55
C PHE A 75 10.74 4.98 15.32
N THR A 76 11.26 4.96 14.08
CA THR A 76 12.38 5.80 13.70
C THR A 76 11.99 7.26 13.88
N ALA A 77 10.82 7.68 13.40
CA ALA A 77 10.33 9.05 13.53
C ALA A 77 10.18 9.49 15.00
N ILE A 78 9.77 8.59 15.91
CA ILE A 78 9.71 8.89 17.35
C ILE A 78 11.11 9.13 17.92
N LEU A 79 12.06 8.24 17.62
CA LEU A 79 13.43 8.36 18.11
C LEU A 79 14.12 9.63 17.59
N THR A 80 13.67 10.13 16.44
CA THR A 80 14.38 11.12 15.64
C THR A 80 13.59 12.41 15.45
N LEU A 81 12.52 12.58 16.23
CA LEU A 81 11.67 13.78 16.24
C LEU A 81 11.10 14.15 14.85
N GLY A 82 10.70 13.13 14.07
CA GLY A 82 9.99 13.28 12.79
C GLY A 82 10.80 12.87 11.56
N GLU A 83 12.13 12.76 11.66
CA GLU A 83 13.03 12.44 10.54
C GLU A 83 12.90 11.00 10.00
N GLY A 84 12.07 10.16 10.63
CA GLY A 84 11.85 8.77 10.24
C GLY A 84 10.90 8.57 9.05
N TYR A 85 10.25 9.62 8.56
CA TYR A 85 9.51 9.59 7.29
C TYR A 85 10.44 9.93 6.12
N HIS A 86 11.49 9.11 6.00
CA HIS A 86 12.63 9.39 5.16
C HIS A 86 12.36 9.13 3.67
N ASN A 87 11.40 8.26 3.36
CA ASN A 87 10.97 8.06 1.97
C ASN A 87 10.27 9.33 1.44
N PHE A 88 9.38 9.92 2.23
CA PHE A 88 8.76 11.20 1.87
C PHE A 88 9.79 12.31 1.74
N HIS A 89 10.69 12.45 2.73
CA HIS A 89 11.71 13.51 2.75
C HIS A 89 12.62 13.47 1.51
N HIS A 90 13.04 12.28 1.07
CA HIS A 90 13.89 12.15 -0.12
C HIS A 90 13.14 12.36 -1.43
N GLU A 91 11.87 11.94 -1.51
CA GLU A 91 11.06 12.12 -2.71
C GLU A 91 10.60 13.58 -2.89
N PHE A 92 10.31 14.27 -1.78
CA PHE A 92 9.79 15.64 -1.74
C PHE A 92 10.67 16.58 -0.90
N PRO A 93 11.96 16.77 -1.25
CA PRO A 93 12.95 17.46 -0.40
C PRO A 93 12.70 18.95 -0.20
N THR A 94 11.78 19.53 -0.98
CA THR A 94 11.37 20.94 -0.85
C THR A 94 10.21 21.12 0.11
N ASP A 95 9.51 20.05 0.51
CA ASP A 95 8.41 20.15 1.47
C ASP A 95 8.99 20.37 2.88
N TYR A 96 8.43 21.32 3.62
CA TYR A 96 8.87 21.59 4.99
C TYR A 96 8.54 20.45 5.97
N ARG A 97 7.64 19.53 5.57
CA ARG A 97 7.20 18.40 6.37
C ARG A 97 8.07 17.18 6.08
N ASN A 98 8.42 16.42 7.12
CA ASN A 98 8.90 15.05 6.93
C ASN A 98 7.71 14.09 6.87
N GLY A 99 6.77 14.23 7.81
CA GLY A 99 5.52 13.48 7.82
C GLY A 99 4.37 14.27 7.19
N VAL A 100 4.04 14.01 5.92
CA VAL A 100 2.98 14.73 5.19
C VAL A 100 1.57 14.55 5.77
N LYS A 101 1.25 13.37 6.31
CA LYS A 101 -0.09 13.06 6.84
C LYS A 101 -0.28 13.75 8.19
N TRP A 102 -1.52 14.16 8.48
CA TRP A 102 -1.83 14.86 9.73
C TRP A 102 -1.55 14.03 10.99
N PHE A 103 -1.72 12.71 10.93
CA PHE A 103 -1.50 11.79 12.05
C PHE A 103 -0.04 11.34 12.21
N GLN A 104 0.83 11.65 11.24
CA GLN A 104 2.25 11.29 11.31
C GLN A 104 2.98 12.12 12.37
N TYR A 105 3.76 11.44 13.21
CA TYR A 105 4.53 12.04 14.29
C TYR A 105 5.69 12.86 13.74
N ASP A 106 5.51 14.17 13.68
CA ASP A 106 6.52 15.10 13.19
C ASP A 106 6.43 16.40 14.00
N PRO A 107 7.09 16.45 15.18
CA PRO A 107 7.14 17.65 16.01
C PRO A 107 7.69 18.88 15.28
N SER A 108 8.67 18.69 14.39
CA SER A 108 9.29 19.77 13.61
C SER A 108 8.29 20.44 12.68
N LYS A 109 7.46 19.65 11.96
CA LYS A 109 6.33 20.16 11.17
C LYS A 109 5.41 21.05 11.99
N TRP A 110 5.02 20.61 13.17
CA TRP A 110 4.09 21.37 14.02
C TRP A 110 4.74 22.64 14.57
N PHE A 111 6.01 22.57 14.97
CA PHE A 111 6.76 23.73 15.42
C PHE A 111 6.87 24.79 14.32
N ILE A 112 7.28 24.40 13.11
CA ILE A 112 7.39 25.31 11.95
C ILE A 112 6.02 25.88 11.58
N TRP A 113 4.96 25.06 11.62
CA TRP A 113 3.59 25.52 11.39
C TRP A 113 3.15 26.57 12.43
N ILE A 114 3.46 26.38 13.71
CA ILE A 114 3.20 27.39 14.76
C ILE A 114 3.97 28.68 14.46
N CYS A 115 5.24 28.58 14.05
CA CYS A 115 6.02 29.75 13.63
C CYS A 115 5.36 30.49 12.46
N GLU A 116 4.78 29.78 11.49
CA GLU A 116 3.97 30.39 10.42
C GLU A 116 2.73 31.10 10.97
N GLN A 117 1.98 30.47 11.87
CA GLN A 117 0.77 31.07 12.45
C GLN A 117 1.06 32.32 13.30
N THR A 118 2.26 32.42 13.85
CA THR A 118 2.69 33.52 14.74
C THR A 118 3.55 34.56 14.02
N GLY A 119 3.81 34.39 12.72
CA GLY A 119 4.57 35.34 11.90
C GLY A 119 6.10 35.26 12.06
N PHE A 120 6.63 34.22 12.72
CA PHE A 120 8.07 33.94 12.78
C PHE A 120 8.59 33.24 11.52
N ALA A 121 7.70 32.61 10.75
CA ALA A 121 7.99 32.03 9.45
C ALA A 121 6.90 32.45 8.45
N ASP A 122 7.23 32.45 7.16
CA ASP A 122 6.29 32.63 6.08
C ASP A 122 6.67 31.73 4.90
N HIS A 123 5.82 31.66 3.88
CA HIS A 123 6.06 30.94 2.63
C HIS A 123 6.55 29.49 2.81
N LEU A 124 5.90 28.72 3.69
CA LEU A 124 6.24 27.31 3.88
C LEU A 124 6.07 26.54 2.57
N SER A 125 7.16 25.96 2.08
CA SER A 125 7.16 25.17 0.86
C SER A 125 6.44 23.84 1.08
N ARG A 126 5.47 23.54 0.22
CA ARG A 126 4.64 22.32 0.28
C ARG A 126 4.55 21.72 -1.10
N SER A 127 4.82 20.42 -1.20
CA SER A 127 4.54 19.66 -2.41
C SER A 127 3.03 19.58 -2.62
N SER A 128 2.60 19.62 -3.88
CA SER A 128 1.18 19.53 -4.23
C SER A 128 0.60 18.18 -3.83
N ASP A 129 -0.55 18.19 -3.16
CA ASP A 129 -1.25 16.96 -2.74
C ASP A 129 -1.54 16.02 -3.92
N ASN A 130 -1.77 16.56 -5.12
CA ASN A 130 -1.96 15.76 -6.33
C ASN A 130 -0.66 15.05 -6.76
N VAL A 131 0.49 15.70 -6.60
CA VAL A 131 1.79 15.08 -6.96
C VAL A 131 2.15 14.01 -5.92
N ILE A 132 1.94 14.30 -4.63
CA ILE A 132 2.13 13.33 -3.54
C ILE A 132 1.22 12.11 -3.76
N GLY A 133 -0.07 12.35 -4.03
CA GLY A 133 -1.05 11.29 -4.28
C GLY A 133 -0.72 10.45 -5.53
N LYS A 134 -0.14 11.04 -6.57
CA LYS A 134 0.36 10.29 -7.73
C LYS A 134 1.49 9.34 -7.35
N GLY A 135 2.43 9.76 -6.51
CA GLY A 135 3.51 8.90 -6.01
C GLY A 135 2.95 7.71 -5.21
N GLU A 136 2.06 7.99 -4.26
CA GLU A 136 1.38 6.94 -3.47
C GLU A 136 0.63 5.95 -4.37
N TYR A 137 -0.15 6.45 -5.33
CA TYR A 137 -0.90 5.62 -6.27
C TYR A 137 0.02 4.73 -7.10
N GLN A 138 1.08 5.30 -7.68
CA GLN A 138 2.03 4.53 -8.50
C GLN A 138 2.65 3.39 -7.71
N GLN A 139 3.03 3.65 -6.46
CA GLN A 139 3.68 2.67 -5.60
C GLN A 139 2.70 1.61 -5.09
N GLN A 140 1.46 1.97 -4.78
CA GLN A 140 0.39 1.01 -4.50
C GLN A 140 0.07 0.15 -5.73
N ASN A 141 -0.05 0.76 -6.91
CA ASN A 141 -0.32 0.03 -8.15
C ASN A 141 0.81 -0.95 -8.47
N LYS A 142 2.07 -0.58 -8.25
CA LYS A 142 3.21 -1.49 -8.37
C LYS A 142 3.08 -2.70 -7.44
N LYS A 143 2.73 -2.48 -6.17
CA LYS A 143 2.48 -3.57 -5.20
C LYS A 143 1.31 -4.45 -5.63
N LEU A 144 0.24 -3.86 -6.15
CA LEU A 144 -0.93 -4.59 -6.66
C LEU A 144 -0.59 -5.44 -7.88
N GLU A 145 0.21 -4.93 -8.83
CA GLU A 145 0.64 -5.71 -10.00
C GLU A 145 1.52 -6.91 -9.62
N VAL A 146 2.42 -6.75 -8.63
CA VAL A 146 3.19 -7.87 -8.07
C VAL A 146 2.29 -8.88 -7.36
N PHE A 147 1.31 -8.42 -6.58
CA PHE A 147 0.36 -9.31 -5.93
C PHE A 147 -0.51 -10.05 -6.96
N LYS A 148 -1.00 -9.33 -7.97
CA LYS A 148 -1.79 -9.86 -9.07
C LYS A 148 -1.02 -10.94 -9.84
N SER A 149 0.27 -10.76 -10.11
CA SER A 149 1.08 -11.76 -10.82
C SER A 149 1.35 -13.03 -9.99
N SER A 150 1.20 -12.95 -8.66
CA SER A 150 1.29 -14.12 -7.77
C SER A 150 0.03 -15.00 -7.76
N LEU A 151 -1.09 -14.50 -8.31
CA LEU A 151 -2.38 -15.17 -8.34
C LEU A 151 -2.59 -15.90 -9.67
N LYS A 152 -3.36 -16.99 -9.64
CA LYS A 152 -3.80 -17.73 -10.82
C LYS A 152 -5.16 -17.20 -11.27
N TRP A 153 -5.21 -16.59 -12.46
CA TRP A 153 -6.42 -15.97 -13.03
C TRP A 153 -7.06 -16.79 -14.17
N GLY A 154 -6.52 -17.99 -14.43
CA GLY A 154 -6.92 -18.81 -15.57
C GLY A 154 -6.58 -18.16 -16.92
N VAL A 155 -7.15 -18.71 -18.00
CA VAL A 155 -7.04 -18.12 -19.34
C VAL A 155 -8.03 -16.95 -19.44
N PRO A 156 -7.58 -15.75 -19.86
CA PRO A 156 -8.48 -14.62 -20.04
C PRO A 156 -9.60 -14.93 -21.04
N PRO A 157 -10.85 -14.48 -20.83
CA PRO A 157 -11.97 -14.74 -21.75
C PRO A 157 -11.68 -14.44 -23.21
N ALA A 158 -10.93 -13.37 -23.50
CA ALA A 158 -10.55 -12.97 -24.85
C ALA A 158 -9.56 -13.92 -25.57
N GLN A 159 -8.91 -14.82 -24.82
CA GLN A 159 -7.95 -15.81 -25.34
C GLN A 159 -8.51 -17.24 -25.33
N LEU A 160 -9.74 -17.43 -24.85
CA LEU A 160 -10.37 -18.75 -24.85
C LEU A 160 -10.67 -19.20 -26.29
N PRO A 161 -10.56 -20.51 -26.59
CA PRO A 161 -11.01 -21.04 -27.85
C PRO A 161 -12.51 -20.80 -27.99
N GLN A 162 -12.96 -20.58 -29.23
CA GLN A 162 -14.38 -20.39 -29.52
C GLN A 162 -15.07 -21.75 -29.67
N MET A 163 -16.26 -21.89 -29.09
CA MET A 163 -17.08 -23.09 -29.17
C MET A 163 -18.51 -22.70 -29.58
N THR A 164 -19.10 -23.38 -30.55
CA THR A 164 -20.50 -23.15 -30.90
C THR A 164 -21.44 -23.89 -29.95
N TRP A 165 -22.71 -23.51 -29.90
CA TRP A 165 -23.71 -24.23 -29.10
C TRP A 165 -23.87 -25.69 -29.55
N GLN A 166 -23.74 -25.95 -30.86
CA GLN A 166 -23.80 -27.31 -31.40
C GLN A 166 -22.63 -28.17 -30.91
N ASP A 167 -21.42 -27.62 -30.94
CA ASP A 167 -20.22 -28.32 -30.43
C ASP A 167 -20.30 -28.55 -28.92
N PHE A 168 -20.83 -27.58 -28.16
CA PHE A 168 -21.08 -27.70 -26.73
C PHE A 168 -22.07 -28.84 -26.43
N GLU A 169 -23.20 -28.91 -27.14
CA GLU A 169 -24.17 -29.99 -26.96
C GLU A 169 -23.59 -31.37 -27.31
N LEU A 170 -22.81 -31.46 -28.39
CA LEU A 170 -22.12 -32.70 -28.79
C LEU A 170 -21.10 -33.14 -27.72
N ALA A 171 -20.32 -32.20 -27.19
CA ALA A 171 -19.34 -32.47 -26.13
C ALA A 171 -19.97 -33.05 -24.86
N VAL A 172 -21.17 -32.60 -24.50
CA VAL A 172 -21.90 -33.10 -23.33
C VAL A 172 -22.63 -34.42 -23.61
N LYS A 173 -23.36 -34.52 -24.73
CA LYS A 173 -24.21 -35.69 -25.05
C LYS A 173 -23.39 -36.91 -25.50
N ASP A 174 -22.43 -36.68 -26.40
CA ASP A 174 -21.65 -37.76 -27.02
C ASP A 174 -20.28 -37.93 -26.36
N GLY A 175 -19.69 -36.82 -25.91
CA GLY A 175 -18.39 -36.82 -25.23
C GLY A 175 -18.45 -37.12 -23.73
N GLY A 176 -19.65 -37.07 -23.13
CA GLY A 176 -19.85 -37.33 -21.69
C GLY A 176 -19.24 -36.28 -20.76
N GLN A 177 -18.88 -35.10 -21.27
CA GLN A 177 -18.21 -34.06 -20.49
C GLN A 177 -19.20 -33.33 -19.57
N SER A 178 -18.74 -32.95 -18.37
CA SER A 178 -19.54 -32.20 -17.40
C SER A 178 -19.37 -30.70 -17.61
N LEU A 179 -20.01 -30.15 -18.64
CA LEU A 179 -19.87 -28.74 -19.02
C LEU A 179 -21.10 -27.91 -18.65
N ILE A 180 -20.88 -26.65 -18.26
CA ILE A 180 -21.94 -25.65 -18.05
C ILE A 180 -21.54 -24.31 -18.69
N VAL A 181 -22.52 -23.50 -19.07
CA VAL A 181 -22.26 -22.14 -19.56
C VAL A 181 -22.62 -21.12 -18.48
N ILE A 182 -21.72 -20.17 -18.21
CA ILE A 182 -21.95 -19.03 -17.32
C ILE A 182 -21.37 -17.79 -17.99
N ASN A 183 -22.19 -16.75 -18.17
CA ASN A 183 -21.84 -15.48 -18.84
C ASN A 183 -21.19 -15.70 -20.22
N GLY A 184 -21.71 -16.63 -21.02
CA GLY A 184 -21.17 -16.95 -22.34
C GLY A 184 -19.82 -17.68 -22.35
N ILE A 185 -19.34 -18.13 -21.18
CA ILE A 185 -18.11 -18.93 -21.06
C ILE A 185 -18.48 -20.35 -20.66
N VAL A 186 -17.91 -21.32 -21.37
CA VAL A 186 -18.05 -22.74 -21.10
C VAL A 186 -17.05 -23.12 -20.01
N HIS A 187 -17.56 -23.78 -18.97
CA HIS A 187 -16.77 -24.26 -17.82
C HIS A 187 -16.86 -25.78 -17.70
N ASP A 188 -15.72 -26.43 -17.47
CA ASP A 188 -15.65 -27.85 -17.12
C ASP A 188 -15.68 -28.00 -15.59
N ILE A 189 -16.78 -28.56 -15.10
CA ILE A 189 -17.04 -28.72 -13.67
C ILE A 189 -16.83 -30.16 -13.18
N GLU A 190 -16.30 -31.06 -14.01
CA GLU A 190 -16.15 -32.49 -13.67
C GLU A 190 -15.38 -32.69 -12.35
N SER A 191 -14.28 -31.96 -12.19
CA SER A 191 -13.46 -32.01 -10.97
C SER A 191 -14.09 -31.32 -9.76
N PHE A 192 -15.11 -30.48 -9.97
CA PHE A 192 -15.65 -29.59 -8.94
C PHE A 192 -17.03 -29.99 -8.41
N TYR A 193 -17.89 -30.63 -9.22
CA TYR A 193 -19.29 -30.79 -8.85
C TYR A 193 -19.53 -31.56 -7.53
N ASN A 194 -18.61 -32.46 -7.13
CA ASN A 194 -18.67 -33.15 -5.83
C ASN A 194 -18.34 -32.24 -4.64
N ASN A 195 -17.59 -31.18 -4.88
CA ASN A 195 -17.13 -30.20 -3.89
C ASN A 195 -18.00 -28.94 -3.87
N HIS A 196 -19.02 -28.85 -4.71
CA HIS A 196 -19.93 -27.71 -4.76
C HIS A 196 -20.65 -27.55 -3.40
N PRO A 197 -20.54 -26.40 -2.71
CA PRO A 197 -21.09 -26.22 -1.35
C PRO A 197 -22.61 -26.39 -1.25
N GLY A 198 -23.35 -26.09 -2.32
CA GLY A 198 -24.80 -26.34 -2.41
C GLY A 198 -25.17 -27.80 -2.67
N GLY A 199 -24.19 -28.68 -2.83
CA GLY A 199 -24.35 -30.09 -3.12
C GLY A 199 -24.34 -30.43 -4.62
N LYS A 200 -23.93 -31.67 -4.93
CA LYS A 200 -23.83 -32.21 -6.29
C LYS A 200 -25.14 -32.11 -7.09
N GLY A 201 -26.28 -32.37 -6.45
CA GLY A 201 -27.57 -32.43 -7.15
C GLY A 201 -27.96 -31.13 -7.86
N ILE A 202 -27.63 -29.98 -7.26
CA ILE A 202 -27.99 -28.66 -7.80
C ILE A 202 -27.16 -28.36 -9.06
N ILE A 203 -25.84 -28.55 -8.98
CA ILE A 203 -24.95 -28.25 -10.10
C ILE A 203 -25.09 -29.27 -11.24
N SER A 204 -25.29 -30.56 -10.93
CA SER A 204 -25.48 -31.59 -11.95
C SER A 204 -26.75 -31.40 -12.78
N ALA A 205 -27.79 -30.75 -12.24
CA ALA A 205 -29.02 -30.45 -12.98
C ALA A 205 -28.82 -29.43 -14.11
N HIS A 206 -27.70 -28.71 -14.11
CA HIS A 206 -27.35 -27.67 -15.07
C HIS A 206 -26.29 -28.12 -16.09
N ILE A 207 -25.81 -29.37 -16.03
CA ILE A 207 -24.90 -29.92 -17.04
C ILE A 207 -25.58 -29.84 -18.43
N GLY A 208 -24.84 -29.28 -19.40
CA GLY A 208 -25.33 -29.06 -20.77
C GLY A 208 -26.29 -27.88 -20.92
N LYS A 209 -26.33 -26.94 -19.96
CA LYS A 209 -27.21 -25.77 -20.00
C LYS A 209 -26.44 -24.48 -19.74
N ASP A 210 -27.07 -23.37 -20.10
CA ASP A 210 -26.71 -22.05 -19.60
C ASP A 210 -27.27 -21.87 -18.18
N ALA A 211 -26.36 -21.73 -17.23
CA ALA A 211 -26.63 -21.55 -15.80
C ALA A 211 -26.41 -20.10 -15.34
N THR A 212 -26.29 -19.15 -16.27
CA THR A 212 -25.95 -17.74 -16.00
C THR A 212 -26.93 -17.10 -15.02
N ALA A 213 -28.24 -17.25 -15.26
CA ALA A 213 -29.27 -16.66 -14.40
C ALA A 213 -29.20 -17.25 -12.97
N GLN A 214 -29.05 -18.57 -12.87
CA GLN A 214 -28.99 -19.27 -11.59
C GLN A 214 -27.71 -18.94 -10.82
N PHE A 215 -26.60 -18.71 -11.54
CA PHE A 215 -25.33 -18.31 -10.93
C PHE A 215 -25.38 -16.87 -10.40
N ASN A 216 -25.96 -15.95 -11.18
CA ASN A 216 -26.01 -14.51 -10.89
C ASN A 216 -27.25 -14.08 -10.07
N GLY A 217 -27.92 -14.99 -9.35
CA GLY A 217 -28.92 -14.60 -8.35
C GLY A 217 -30.40 -14.78 -8.71
N GLU A 218 -30.75 -15.58 -9.72
CA GLU A 218 -32.16 -15.96 -9.96
C GLU A 218 -32.78 -16.67 -8.73
N VAL A 219 -31.98 -17.46 -8.02
CA VAL A 219 -32.39 -18.11 -6.76
C VAL A 219 -31.38 -17.83 -5.64
N TYR A 220 -30.09 -17.98 -5.94
CA TYR A 220 -28.99 -17.68 -5.01
C TYR A 220 -27.88 -16.94 -5.74
N GLU A 221 -27.47 -15.80 -5.22
CA GLU A 221 -26.37 -15.01 -5.76
C GLU A 221 -25.04 -15.57 -5.25
N HIS A 222 -24.16 -15.98 -6.18
CA HIS A 222 -22.86 -16.53 -5.80
C HIS A 222 -21.91 -15.43 -5.30
N SER A 223 -21.06 -15.79 -4.34
CA SER A 223 -20.10 -14.85 -3.75
C SER A 223 -18.94 -14.55 -4.71
N ASN A 224 -18.21 -13.44 -4.47
CA ASN A 224 -16.99 -13.11 -5.22
C ASN A 224 -15.96 -14.27 -5.22
N ALA A 225 -15.88 -15.04 -4.13
CA ALA A 225 -15.02 -16.22 -4.07
C ALA A 225 -15.44 -17.31 -5.09
N ALA A 226 -16.74 -17.51 -5.30
CA ALA A 226 -17.24 -18.44 -6.31
C ALA A 226 -17.01 -17.91 -7.73
N HIS A 227 -17.14 -16.60 -7.95
CA HIS A 227 -16.77 -15.98 -9.24
C HIS A 227 -15.28 -16.16 -9.56
N ASN A 228 -14.38 -15.94 -8.59
CA ASN A 228 -12.94 -16.18 -8.77
C ASN A 228 -12.62 -17.65 -9.03
N LEU A 229 -13.37 -18.57 -8.43
CA LEU A 229 -13.17 -20.00 -8.63
C LEU A 229 -13.54 -20.46 -10.05
N LEU A 230 -14.47 -19.78 -10.73
CA LEU A 230 -14.80 -20.08 -12.13
C LEU A 230 -13.59 -19.96 -13.06
N ASP A 231 -12.65 -19.08 -12.74
CA ASP A 231 -11.43 -18.86 -13.53
C ASP A 231 -10.65 -20.17 -13.77
N ASP A 232 -10.69 -21.09 -12.81
CA ASP A 232 -10.00 -22.38 -12.88
C ASP A 232 -10.65 -23.39 -13.83
N PHE A 233 -11.92 -23.19 -14.16
CA PHE A 233 -12.74 -24.15 -14.92
C PHE A 233 -13.05 -23.72 -16.35
N ARG A 234 -12.59 -22.54 -16.79
CA ARG A 234 -12.84 -22.03 -18.14
C ARG A 234 -12.21 -22.91 -19.21
N ILE A 235 -13.00 -23.30 -20.21
CA ILE A 235 -12.51 -24.08 -21.36
C ILE A 235 -12.69 -23.39 -22.71
N ALA A 236 -13.77 -22.62 -22.91
CA ALA A 236 -14.08 -21.99 -24.19
C ALA A 236 -15.01 -20.79 -24.03
N ALA A 237 -14.99 -19.87 -24.99
CA ALA A 237 -15.99 -18.82 -25.15
C ALA A 237 -17.06 -19.28 -26.13
N LEU A 238 -18.33 -19.17 -25.73
CA LEU A 238 -19.46 -19.58 -26.57
C LEU A 238 -19.68 -18.54 -27.67
N VAL A 239 -19.79 -18.98 -28.92
CA VAL A 239 -20.03 -18.13 -30.09
C VAL A 239 -21.28 -18.57 -30.85
N GLY A 240 -21.97 -17.60 -31.47
CA GLY A 240 -23.15 -17.87 -32.31
C GLY A 240 -24.49 -17.82 -31.57
N VAL A 241 -24.52 -17.32 -30.34
CA VAL A 241 -25.77 -16.85 -29.71
C VAL A 241 -25.90 -15.38 -30.07
N GLU A 242 -26.91 -15.00 -30.85
CA GLU A 242 -27.30 -13.59 -30.97
C GLU A 242 -27.48 -13.05 -29.55
N SER A 243 -26.67 -12.07 -29.18
CA SER A 243 -26.81 -11.35 -27.93
C SER A 243 -28.15 -10.60 -27.94
N ALA A 244 -29.20 -11.24 -27.42
CA ALA A 244 -30.28 -10.49 -26.82
C ALA A 244 -29.70 -9.77 -25.59
N ASP A 245 -29.83 -8.44 -25.59
CA ASP A 245 -29.44 -7.50 -24.52
C ASP A 245 -27.99 -6.98 -24.50
N GLU A 246 -27.60 -6.29 -25.58
CA GLU A 246 -26.86 -5.03 -25.47
C GLU A 246 -27.79 -3.85 -25.83
N THR A 247 -28.83 -3.61 -25.02
CA THR A 247 -29.45 -2.28 -24.99
C THR A 247 -29.65 -1.80 -23.56
N GLY A 248 -28.78 -0.87 -23.16
CA GLY A 248 -29.07 0.09 -22.10
C GLY A 248 -28.46 -0.23 -20.75
N LYS A 249 -27.27 0.32 -20.50
CA LYS A 249 -26.94 1.12 -19.30
C LYS A 249 -25.51 1.67 -19.39
N GLU A 250 -25.35 2.72 -20.18
CA GLU A 250 -24.41 3.80 -19.88
C GLU A 250 -25.23 5.07 -19.66
N GLN A 251 -25.41 5.45 -18.39
CA GLN A 251 -25.64 6.81 -17.91
C GLN A 251 -24.98 6.95 -16.54
#